data_AF-A0A8H8BX33-F1
#
_entry.id   AF-A0A8H8BX33-F1
#
_cell.length_a   1.000
_cell.length_b   1.000
_cell.length_c   1.000
_cell.angle_alpha   90.00
_cell.angle_beta   90.00
_cell.angle_gamma   90.00
#
_symmetry.space_group_name_H-M   'P 1'
#
loop_
_entity.id
_entity.type
_entity.pdbx_description
1 polymer ?
#
loop_
_entity_poly.entity_id
_entity_poly.type
_entity_poly.pdbx_seq_one_letter_code
_entity_poly.pdbx_strand_id
1 'polypeptide(L)' 'MASSVPGAAISKRRKFVADGVFFAELNEFFQRELAEEGYSGVEVRVTPTVTD' A
#
# COMPACT_ATOMS: atom_id res chain seq x y z
N MET A 1 -19.44 16.28 10.27
CA MET A 1 -20.07 15.05 9.76
C MET A 1 -19.59 14.84 8.34
N ALA A 2 -19.05 13.65 8.07
CA ALA A 2 -18.06 13.35 7.06
C ALA A 2 -18.57 13.43 5.62
N SER A 3 -17.77 14.03 4.73
CA SER A 3 -17.82 13.70 3.31
C SER A 3 -16.85 12.53 3.08
N SER A 4 -17.35 11.30 3.22
CA SER A 4 -16.63 10.14 2.74
C SER A 4 -16.48 10.28 1.22
N VAL A 5 -15.26 10.48 0.75
CA VAL A 5 -14.96 10.32 -0.67
C VAL A 5 -14.96 8.81 -0.91
N PRO A 6 -15.97 8.22 -1.58
CA PRO A 6 -15.84 6.83 -1.96
C PRO A 6 -14.66 6.77 -2.93
N GLY A 7 -13.61 6.04 -2.54
CA GLY A 7 -12.42 5.85 -3.38
C GLY A 7 -12.88 5.55 -4.79
N ALA A 8 -12.39 6.35 -5.75
CA ALA A 8 -12.88 6.37 -7.12
C ALA A 8 -13.12 4.94 -7.62
N ALA A 9 -14.31 4.68 -8.18
CA ALA A 9 -14.70 3.35 -8.63
C ALA A 9 -13.66 2.79 -9.61
N ILE A 10 -12.75 1.98 -9.09
CA ILE A 10 -11.61 1.43 -9.81
C ILE A 10 -11.90 -0.02 -10.15
N SER A 11 -11.53 -0.44 -11.36
CA SER A 11 -11.66 -1.85 -11.72
C SER A 11 -10.77 -2.70 -10.81
N LYS A 12 -11.24 -3.90 -10.44
CA LYS A 12 -10.49 -4.82 -9.57
C LYS A 12 -9.06 -5.05 -10.08
N ARG A 13 -8.89 -5.18 -11.41
CA ARG A 13 -7.57 -5.30 -12.04
C ARG A 13 -6.68 -4.11 -11.73
N ARG A 14 -7.17 -2.88 -11.90
CA ARG A 14 -6.40 -1.66 -11.64
C ARG A 14 -6.10 -1.50 -10.15
N LYS A 15 -7.00 -1.94 -9.27
CA LYS A 15 -6.74 -2.02 -7.82
C LYS A 15 -5.56 -2.94 -7.51
N PHE A 16 -5.56 -4.18 -8.01
CA PHE A 16 -4.45 -5.12 -7.80
C PHE A 16 -3.12 -4.59 -8.35
N VAL A 17 -3.15 -3.93 -9.51
CA VAL A 17 -1.95 -3.30 -10.07
C VAL A 17 -1.47 -2.17 -9.17
N ALA A 18 -2.36 -1.28 -8.71
CA ALA A 18 -1.98 -0.19 -7.81
C ALA A 18 -1.42 -0.71 -6.48
N ASP A 19 -2.07 -1.71 -5.87
CA ASP A 19 -1.61 -2.34 -4.62
C ASP A 19 -0.22 -2.99 -4.80
N GLY A 20 0.03 -3.65 -5.94
CA GLY A 20 1.31 -4.26 -6.25
C GLY A 20 2.43 -3.24 -6.53
N VAL A 21 2.11 -2.16 -7.23
CA VAL A 21 3.07 -1.06 -7.48
C VAL A 21 3.44 -0.39 -6.16
N PHE A 22 2.47 -0.13 -5.29
CA PHE A 22 2.71 0.43 -3.96
C PHE A 22 3.64 -0.47 -3.12
N PHE A 23 3.42 -1.79 -3.15
CA PHE A 23 4.30 -2.74 -2.46
C PHE A 23 5.74 -2.71 -3.02
N ALA A 24 5.89 -2.65 -4.35
CA ALA A 24 7.20 -2.62 -4.99
C ALA A 24 7.99 -1.35 -4.65
N GLU A 25 7.33 -0.18 -4.70
CA GLU A 25 7.94 1.11 -4.34
C GLU A 25 8.38 1.14 -2.88
N LEU A 26 7.54 0.67 -1.95
CA LEU A 26 7.91 0.56 -0.53
C LEU A 26 9.10 -0.37 -0.31
N ASN A 27 9.09 -1.52 -0.98
CA ASN A 27 10.18 -2.47 -0.85
C ASN A 27 11.50 -1.91 -1.40
N GLU A 28 11.47 -1.21 -2.53
CA GLU A 28 12.66 -0.55 -3.09
C GLU A 28 13.19 0.55 -2.16
N PHE A 29 12.29 1.34 -1.57
CA PHE A 29 12.65 2.38 -0.61
C PHE A 29 13.39 1.79 0.59
N PHE A 30 12.81 0.79 1.27
CA PHE A 30 13.45 0.18 2.45
C PHE A 30 14.70 -0.63 2.10
N GLN A 31 14.73 -1.28 0.93
CA GLN A 31 15.91 -2.00 0.47
C GLN A 31 17.11 -1.06 0.27
N ARG A 32 16.89 0.21 -0.09
CA ARG A 32 17.95 1.22 -0.24
C ARG A 32 18.36 1.82 1.09
N GLU A 33 17.39 2.26 1.90
CA GLU A 33 17.67 2.96 3.16
C GLU A 33 18.16 2.03 4.28
N LEU A 34 17.68 0.79 4.31
CA LEU A 34 17.98 -0.19 5.37
C LEU A 34 18.83 -1.36 4.86
N ALA A 35 19.56 -1.16 3.76
CA ALA A 35 20.44 -2.17 3.17
C ALA A 35 21.47 -2.69 4.19
N GLU A 36 22.03 -1.76 4.99
CA GLU A 36 23.09 -2.05 5.96
C GLU A 36 22.57 -2.67 7.26
N GLU A 37 21.28 -2.48 7.56
CA GLU A 37 20.62 -3.02 8.77
C GLU A 37 20.06 -4.44 8.56
N GLY A 38 20.25 -5.02 7.37
CA GLY A 38 19.79 -6.37 7.07
C GLY A 38 18.27 -6.44 6.85
N TYR A 39 17.72 -5.48 6.10
CA TYR A 39 16.31 -5.51 5.71
C TYR A 39 15.91 -6.87 5.07
N SER A 40 14.90 -7.51 5.66
CA SER A 40 14.42 -8.86 5.26
C SER A 40 13.11 -8.83 4.47
N GLY A 41 12.57 -7.66 4.16
CA GLY A 41 11.29 -7.50 3.46
C GLY A 41 10.22 -6.79 4.29
N VAL A 42 9.10 -6.48 3.63
CA VAL A 42 7.94 -5.80 4.21
C VAL A 42 6.67 -6.60 3.91
N GLU A 43 5.72 -6.59 4.85
CA GLU A 43 4.36 -7.09 4.63
C GLU A 43 3.37 -5.95 4.86
N VAL A 44 2.55 -5.64 3.86
CA VAL A 44 1.54 -4.57 3.92
C VAL A 44 0.18 -5.18 4.26
N ARG A 45 -0.36 -4.85 5.43
CA ARG A 45 -1.71 -5.27 5.86
C ARG A 45 -2.68 -4.12 5.68
N VAL A 46 -3.66 -4.29 4.79
CA VAL A 46 -4.72 -3.31 4.56
C VAL A 46 -5.87 -3.60 5.52
N THR A 47 -5.99 -2.81 6.58
CA THR A 47 -7.16 -2.82 7.45
C THR A 47 -8.17 -1.80 6.92
N PRO A 48 -9.41 -2.20 6.56
CA PRO A 48 -10.43 -1.24 6.21
C PRO A 48 -10.77 -0.43 7.48
N THR A 49 -10.37 0.83 7.51
CA THR A 49 -10.78 1.78 8.55
C THR A 49 -12.22 2.17 8.29
N VAL A 50 -13.16 1.32 8.71
CA VAL A 50 -14.59 1.68 8.73
C VAL A 50 -14.89 2.22 10.12
N THR A 51 -15.22 3.51 10.20
CA THR A 51 -15.98 4.08 11.32
C THR A 51 -16.97 5.04 10.67
N ASP A 52 -18.24 4.66 10.75
CA ASP A 52 -19.50 5.30 10.29
C ASP A 52 -19.50 6.15 9.00
#